data_AF-A0A9P6J3D5-F1
#
_entry.id   AF-A0A9P6J3D5-F1
#
_cell.length_a   1.000
_cell.length_b   1.000
_cell.length_c   1.000
_cell.angle_alpha   90.00
_cell.angle_beta   90.00
_cell.angle_gamma   90.00
#
_symmetry.space_group_name_H-M   'P 1'
#
loop_
_entity.id
_entity.type
_entity.pdbx_description
1 polymer ?
#
loop_
_entity_poly.entity_id
_entity_poly.type
_entity_poly.pdbx_seq_one_letter_code
_entity_poly.pdbx_strand_id
1 'polypeptide(L)'
;MRFSVFALVASIAAVANAQSDAYPFKPNGACVASCLLTVGKKMYPDFTDDPTNNNFLTSLSYAHDRGTPKYMSYMSDTGPCIGKCPLEEQNLYKEQYDAKNTWYLSHKDGANTTASGAPASSGLASGFVGTVALLSAAALF
;
A
#
# COMPACT_ATOMS: atom_id res chain seq x y z
N MET A 1 37.87 -18.13 -16.41
CA MET A 1 36.46 -18.03 -16.83
C MET A 1 35.67 -17.56 -15.62
N ARG A 2 35.28 -16.28 -15.65
CA ARG A 2 33.89 -15.81 -15.67
C ARG A 2 33.32 -15.61 -14.26
N PHE A 3 33.35 -14.33 -13.87
CA PHE A 3 32.61 -13.71 -12.78
C PHE A 3 31.14 -14.16 -12.79
N SER A 4 30.55 -14.41 -11.63
CA SER A 4 29.10 -14.48 -11.47
C SER A 4 28.71 -13.79 -10.17
N VAL A 5 28.79 -12.46 -10.23
CA VAL A 5 28.02 -11.54 -9.39
C VAL A 5 26.56 -11.74 -9.81
N PHE A 6 25.77 -12.41 -8.99
CA PHE A 6 24.32 -12.33 -9.13
C PHE A 6 23.86 -11.01 -8.52
N ALA A 7 23.85 -9.97 -9.35
CA ALA A 7 23.10 -8.74 -9.12
C ALA A 7 21.67 -8.97 -9.63
N LEU A 8 20.68 -8.94 -8.73
CA LEU A 8 19.26 -8.71 -9.04
C LEU A 8 18.59 -8.19 -7.77
N VAL A 9 17.82 -7.10 -7.70
CA VAL A 9 17.57 -5.90 -8.50
C VAL A 9 17.07 -4.89 -7.46
N ALA A 10 17.65 -3.69 -7.42
CA ALA A 10 17.03 -2.57 -6.72
C ALA A 10 15.89 -2.03 -7.59
N SER A 11 14.63 -2.26 -7.18
CA SER A 11 13.48 -1.54 -7.75
C SER A 11 12.36 -1.43 -6.72
N ILE A 12 12.56 -0.58 -5.73
CA ILE A 12 11.51 -0.09 -4.80
C ILE A 12 11.39 1.43 -4.95
N ALA A 13 11.02 1.87 -6.14
CA ALA A 13 10.64 3.26 -6.39
C ALA A 13 9.75 3.35 -7.64
N ALA A 14 8.70 2.53 -7.72
CA ALA A 14 7.66 2.65 -8.75
C ALA A 14 6.26 2.21 -8.27
N VAL A 15 6.08 1.94 -6.98
CA VAL A 15 4.82 1.34 -6.50
C VAL A 15 3.65 2.34 -6.48
N ALA A 16 3.92 3.64 -6.53
CA ALA A 16 2.87 4.67 -6.64
C ALA A 16 2.36 4.86 -8.08
N ASN A 17 3.23 4.73 -9.10
CA ASN A 17 2.86 4.94 -10.51
C ASN A 17 2.40 3.66 -11.23
N ALA A 18 2.76 2.47 -10.72
CA ALA A 18 2.32 1.20 -11.32
C ALA A 18 0.91 0.77 -10.90
N GLN A 19 0.30 1.42 -9.90
CA GLN A 19 -1.05 1.08 -9.43
C GLN A 19 -2.16 1.62 -10.35
N SER A 20 -1.94 2.78 -10.99
CA SER A 20 -2.89 3.36 -11.94
C SER A 20 -3.05 2.55 -13.23
N ASP A 21 -1.96 1.94 -13.71
CA ASP A 21 -2.01 1.07 -14.89
C ASP A 21 -2.62 -0.31 -14.58
N ALA A 22 -2.65 -0.70 -13.30
CA ALA A 22 -3.01 -2.04 -12.85
C ALA A 22 -4.38 -2.14 -12.16
N TYR A 23 -5.16 -1.06 -12.07
CA TYR A 23 -6.50 -1.07 -11.45
C TYR A 23 -7.60 -1.21 -12.53
N PRO A 24 -8.07 -2.43 -12.84
CA PRO A 24 -8.91 -2.70 -14.01
C PRO A 24 -10.41 -2.44 -13.77
N PHE A 25 -10.77 -1.76 -12.68
CA PHE A 25 -12.15 -1.60 -12.26
C PHE A 25 -12.76 -0.35 -12.85
N LYS A 26 -14.06 -0.41 -13.15
CA LYS A 26 -14.75 0.77 -13.67
C LYS A 26 -14.91 1.78 -12.54
N PRO A 27 -14.84 3.09 -12.82
CA PRO A 27 -15.19 4.10 -11.84
C PRO A 27 -16.62 3.88 -11.38
N ASN A 28 -16.86 4.09 -10.08
CA ASN A 28 -18.22 4.09 -9.54
C ASN A 28 -19.02 5.26 -10.14
N GLY A 29 -20.34 5.16 -10.13
CA GLY A 29 -21.18 6.29 -10.50
C GLY A 29 -21.02 7.46 -9.53
N ALA A 30 -21.47 8.65 -9.96
CA ALA A 30 -21.19 9.90 -9.25
C ALA A 30 -21.75 9.92 -7.82
N CYS A 31 -22.90 9.27 -7.58
CA CYS A 31 -23.48 9.21 -6.24
C CYS A 31 -22.65 8.31 -5.33
N VAL A 32 -22.34 7.09 -5.77
CA VAL A 32 -21.53 6.15 -4.98
C VAL A 32 -20.13 6.68 -4.74
N ALA A 33 -19.48 7.25 -5.77
CA ALA A 33 -18.14 7.85 -5.62
C ALA A 33 -18.14 9.00 -4.61
N SER A 34 -19.08 9.94 -4.71
CA SER A 34 -19.22 11.05 -3.76
C SER A 34 -19.48 10.56 -2.33
N CYS A 35 -20.31 9.52 -2.19
CA CYS A 35 -20.59 8.89 -0.92
C CYS A 35 -19.33 8.30 -0.27
N LEU A 36 -18.60 7.45 -1.01
CA LEU A 36 -17.37 6.81 -0.56
C LEU A 36 -16.31 7.85 -0.16
N LEU A 37 -16.15 8.90 -0.96
CA LEU A 37 -15.21 10.01 -0.69
C LEU A 37 -15.63 10.81 0.55
N THR A 38 -16.92 11.13 0.70
CA THR A 38 -17.41 11.92 1.83
C THR A 38 -17.22 11.18 3.15
N VAL A 39 -17.57 9.89 3.20
CA VAL A 39 -17.36 9.07 4.40
C VAL A 39 -15.87 8.84 4.64
N GLY A 40 -15.11 8.55 3.58
CA GLY A 40 -13.68 8.32 3.67
C GLY A 40 -12.94 9.52 4.23
N LYS A 41 -13.24 10.72 3.74
CA LYS A 41 -12.65 11.99 4.19
C LYS A 41 -12.95 12.33 5.64
N LYS A 42 -14.06 11.81 6.22
CA LYS A 42 -14.33 11.96 7.66
C LYS A 42 -13.36 11.17 8.53
N MET A 43 -12.88 10.03 8.03
CA MET A 43 -11.99 9.12 8.78
C MET A 43 -10.52 9.32 8.42
N TYR A 44 -10.25 9.75 7.20
CA TYR A 44 -8.92 9.98 6.67
C TYR A 44 -8.97 11.18 5.70
N PRO A 45 -8.45 12.36 6.08
CA PRO A 45 -8.56 13.57 5.26
C PRO A 45 -7.98 13.44 3.86
N ASP A 46 -6.91 12.66 3.70
CA ASP A 46 -6.25 12.40 2.40
C ASP A 46 -6.90 11.23 1.63
N PHE A 47 -8.12 10.83 2.01
CA PHE A 47 -8.85 9.78 1.34
C PHE A 47 -9.08 10.14 -0.13
N THR A 48 -8.74 9.19 -1.00
CA THR A 48 -8.77 9.34 -2.45
C THR A 48 -9.22 8.05 -3.11
N ASP A 49 -9.98 8.19 -4.18
CA ASP A 49 -10.38 7.11 -5.08
C ASP A 49 -9.53 7.09 -6.37
N ASP A 50 -8.55 8.00 -6.47
CA ASP A 50 -7.65 8.11 -7.62
C ASP A 50 -6.53 7.06 -7.53
N PRO A 51 -6.45 6.10 -8.46
CA PRO A 51 -5.45 5.03 -8.43
C PRO A 51 -4.02 5.52 -8.73
N THR A 52 -3.83 6.77 -9.16
CA THR A 52 -2.51 7.38 -9.34
C THR A 52 -1.93 7.95 -8.04
N ASN A 53 -2.76 8.11 -7.02
CA ASN A 53 -2.36 8.75 -5.77
C ASN A 53 -1.69 7.74 -4.82
N ASN A 54 -0.58 8.13 -4.18
CA ASN A 54 0.12 7.29 -3.22
C ASN A 54 -0.75 6.88 -2.00
N ASN A 55 -1.81 7.63 -1.71
CA ASN A 55 -2.75 7.33 -0.62
C ASN A 55 -3.92 6.41 -1.05
N PHE A 56 -3.92 5.93 -2.30
CA PHE A 56 -5.00 5.10 -2.84
C PHE A 56 -5.15 3.77 -2.09
N LEU A 57 -4.06 2.99 -1.92
CA LEU A 57 -4.13 1.73 -1.16
C LEU A 57 -4.50 1.94 0.30
N THR A 58 -4.03 3.04 0.90
CA THR A 58 -4.45 3.43 2.26
C THR A 58 -5.95 3.67 2.30
N SER A 59 -6.51 4.38 1.32
CA SER A 59 -7.95 4.63 1.22
C SER A 59 -8.74 3.33 1.00
N LEU A 60 -8.25 2.43 0.14
CA LEU A 60 -8.84 1.11 -0.07
C LEU A 60 -8.82 0.23 1.19
N SER A 61 -7.83 0.40 2.09
CA SER A 61 -7.80 -0.36 3.34
C SER A 61 -9.04 -0.12 4.21
N TYR A 62 -9.58 1.11 4.23
CA TYR A 62 -10.81 1.40 4.96
C TYR A 62 -12.02 0.65 4.38
N ALA A 63 -12.02 0.36 3.07
CA ALA A 63 -13.11 -0.31 2.40
C ALA A 63 -12.95 -1.84 2.28
N HIS A 64 -11.73 -2.37 2.42
CA HIS A 64 -11.41 -3.77 2.11
C HIS A 64 -10.62 -4.52 3.20
N ASP A 65 -10.11 -3.84 4.23
CA ASP A 65 -9.39 -4.50 5.35
C ASP A 65 -10.39 -5.08 6.37
N ARG A 66 -11.04 -6.17 5.97
CA ARG A 66 -12.13 -6.80 6.71
C ARG A 66 -11.67 -7.23 8.11
N GLY A 67 -12.52 -6.96 9.11
CA GLY A 67 -12.25 -7.33 10.50
C GLY A 67 -11.49 -6.26 11.30
N THR A 68 -11.14 -5.13 10.68
CA THR A 68 -10.61 -3.97 11.41
C THR A 68 -11.72 -3.04 11.92
N PRO A 69 -11.52 -2.31 13.03
CA PRO A 69 -12.46 -1.30 13.50
C PRO A 69 -12.71 -0.19 12.46
N LYS A 70 -11.68 0.16 11.68
CA LYS A 70 -11.76 1.17 10.62
C LYS A 70 -12.72 0.70 9.51
N TYR A 71 -12.60 -0.56 9.09
CA TYR A 71 -13.51 -1.16 8.12
C TYR A 71 -14.95 -1.15 8.61
N MET A 72 -15.18 -1.58 9.85
CA MET A 72 -16.54 -1.61 10.41
C MET A 72 -17.17 -0.22 10.48
N SER A 73 -16.40 0.78 10.93
CA SER A 73 -16.87 2.17 10.95
C SER A 73 -17.17 2.68 9.55
N TYR A 74 -16.26 2.47 8.60
CA TYR A 74 -16.41 2.93 7.23
C TYR A 74 -17.64 2.31 6.57
N MET A 75 -17.81 0.99 6.67
CA MET A 75 -18.95 0.26 6.09
C MET A 75 -20.28 0.62 6.77
N SER A 76 -20.28 0.90 8.07
CA SER A 76 -21.47 1.37 8.80
C SER A 76 -21.99 2.70 8.25
N ASP A 77 -21.09 3.61 7.86
CA ASP A 77 -21.45 4.92 7.35
C ASP A 77 -21.68 4.94 5.83
N THR A 78 -20.94 4.13 5.07
CA THR A 78 -21.12 4.02 3.61
C THR A 78 -22.34 3.21 3.23
N GLY A 79 -22.71 2.17 3.98
CA GLY A 79 -23.91 1.37 3.74
C GLY A 79 -25.20 2.20 3.55
N PRO A 80 -25.62 3.03 4.51
CA PRO A 80 -26.82 3.86 4.39
C PRO A 80 -26.69 4.97 3.35
N CYS A 81 -25.47 5.38 3.02
CA CYS A 81 -25.21 6.42 2.05
C CYS A 81 -25.30 5.88 0.60
N ILE A 82 -24.72 4.71 0.31
CA ILE A 82 -24.86 4.01 -0.97
C ILE A 82 -26.32 3.56 -1.18
N GLY A 83 -27.03 3.18 -0.11
CA GLY A 83 -28.44 2.79 -0.18
C GLY A 83 -29.38 3.86 -0.72
N LYS A 84 -28.96 5.14 -0.73
CA LYS A 84 -29.71 6.27 -1.30
C LYS A 84 -29.39 6.55 -2.77
N CYS A 85 -28.36 5.89 -3.33
CA CYS A 85 -27.94 6.10 -4.70
C CYS A 85 -28.82 5.34 -5.71
N PRO A 86 -28.76 5.67 -7.01
CA PRO A 86 -29.46 4.92 -8.04
C PRO A 86 -29.10 3.43 -8.02
N LEU A 87 -30.10 2.57 -8.26
CA LEU A 87 -29.93 1.11 -8.15
C LEU A 87 -28.85 0.56 -9.09
N GLU A 88 -28.70 1.19 -10.26
CA GLU A 88 -27.67 0.85 -11.25
C GLU A 88 -26.25 1.04 -10.69
N GLU A 89 -26.00 2.16 -10.00
CA GLU A 89 -24.71 2.42 -9.36
C GLU A 89 -24.46 1.49 -8.17
N GLN A 90 -25.51 1.19 -7.40
CA GLN A 90 -25.42 0.23 -6.29
C GLN A 90 -25.05 -1.17 -6.80
N ASN A 91 -25.66 -1.61 -7.91
CA ASN A 91 -25.38 -2.90 -8.51
C ASN A 91 -23.96 -2.97 -9.04
N LEU A 92 -23.50 -1.92 -9.74
CA LEU A 92 -22.13 -1.83 -10.23
C LEU A 92 -21.11 -1.92 -9.08
N TYR A 93 -21.37 -1.21 -7.98
CA TYR A 93 -20.52 -1.26 -6.79
C TYR A 93 -20.45 -2.67 -6.21
N LYS A 94 -21.60 -3.34 -6.03
CA LYS A 94 -21.68 -4.70 -5.49
C LYS A 94 -21.00 -5.73 -6.39
N GLU A 95 -21.20 -5.64 -7.70
CA GLU A 95 -20.62 -6.55 -8.69
C GLU A 95 -19.08 -6.51 -8.65
N GLN A 96 -18.52 -5.31 -8.50
CA GLN A 96 -17.07 -5.15 -8.48
C GLN A 96 -16.47 -5.31 -7.08
N TYR A 97 -17.26 -5.19 -6.01
CA TYR A 97 -16.75 -5.13 -4.63
C TYR A 97 -15.85 -6.32 -4.27
N ASP A 98 -16.25 -7.54 -4.63
CA ASP A 98 -15.49 -8.75 -4.30
C ASP A 98 -14.22 -8.87 -5.14
N ALA A 99 -14.28 -8.54 -6.42
CA ALA A 99 -13.12 -8.52 -7.31
C ALA A 99 -12.10 -7.45 -6.87
N LYS A 100 -12.58 -6.26 -6.45
CA LYS A 100 -11.75 -5.19 -5.88
C LYS A 100 -11.09 -5.62 -4.57
N ASN A 101 -11.82 -6.34 -3.72
CA ASN A 101 -11.28 -6.90 -2.49
C ASN A 101 -10.14 -7.90 -2.78
N THR A 102 -10.34 -8.80 -3.74
CA THR A 102 -9.34 -9.78 -4.17
C THR A 102 -8.09 -9.10 -4.73
N TRP A 103 -8.27 -8.08 -5.56
CA TRP A 103 -7.17 -7.27 -6.08
C TRP A 103 -6.44 -6.51 -4.97
N TYR A 104 -7.18 -5.89 -4.04
CA TYR A 104 -6.58 -5.20 -2.90
C TYR A 104 -5.72 -6.14 -2.07
N LEU A 105 -6.21 -7.34 -1.75
CA LEU A 105 -5.46 -8.32 -0.97
C LEU A 105 -4.16 -8.77 -1.65
N SER A 106 -4.12 -8.84 -2.99
CA SER A 106 -2.88 -9.17 -3.72
C SER A 106 -1.91 -8.00 -3.88
N HIS A 107 -2.37 -6.76 -3.66
CA HIS A 107 -1.56 -5.53 -3.84
C HIS A 107 -1.25 -4.79 -2.53
N LYS A 108 -1.94 -5.10 -1.42
CA LYS A 108 -1.77 -4.41 -0.12
C LYS A 108 -0.38 -4.60 0.49
N ASP A 109 0.29 -5.72 0.24
CA ASP A 109 1.60 -6.01 0.82
C ASP A 109 2.74 -5.25 0.11
N GLY A 110 2.48 -4.67 -1.07
CA GLY A 110 3.34 -3.67 -1.70
C GLY A 110 3.20 -2.26 -1.09
N ALA A 111 2.16 -2.00 -0.30
CA ALA A 111 1.95 -0.73 0.41
C ALA A 111 2.62 -0.69 1.80
N ASN A 112 2.96 -1.85 2.37
CA ASN A 112 3.39 -1.94 3.77
C ASN A 112 4.88 -1.60 4.01
N THR A 113 5.62 -1.18 2.98
CA THR A 113 6.99 -0.67 3.15
C THR A 113 7.08 0.83 3.43
N THR A 114 5.95 1.54 3.60
CA THR A 114 5.97 2.99 3.84
C THR A 114 4.98 3.41 4.93
N ALA A 115 5.05 2.79 6.11
CA ALA A 115 4.50 3.36 7.34
C ALA A 115 5.27 2.89 8.59
N SER A 116 6.58 3.12 8.61
CA SER A 116 7.34 3.37 9.84
C SER A 116 8.57 4.19 9.49
N GLY A 117 8.43 5.50 9.64
CA GLY A 117 9.55 6.42 9.57
C GLY A 117 10.48 6.26 10.78
N ALA A 118 11.78 6.23 10.54
CA ALA A 118 12.72 7.31 10.91
C ALA A 118 14.17 6.85 10.65
N PRO A 119 15.06 7.75 10.20
CA PRO A 119 16.47 7.46 10.08
C PRO A 119 17.10 7.43 11.48
N ALA A 120 17.72 6.33 11.87
CA ALA A 120 18.67 6.34 12.98
C ALA A 120 19.97 6.98 12.48
N SER A 121 20.00 8.31 12.42
CA SER A 121 21.22 9.10 12.44
C SER A 121 21.92 8.86 13.78
N SER A 122 22.83 7.87 13.82
CA SER A 122 23.89 7.82 14.83
C SER A 122 25.13 8.51 14.25
N GLY A 123 25.11 9.84 14.29
CA GLY A 123 26.30 10.65 14.07
C GLY A 123 27.24 10.54 15.27
N LEU A 124 28.48 10.15 14.97
CA LEU A 124 29.74 10.43 15.66
C LEU A 124 29.80 10.29 17.20
N ALA A 125 30.61 9.32 17.64
CA ALA A 125 31.59 9.59 18.69
C ALA A 125 32.86 8.77 18.46
N SER A 126 33.94 9.51 18.22
CA SER A 126 35.33 9.06 18.14
C SER A 126 35.72 8.11 19.28
N GLY A 127 36.38 7.01 18.94
CA GLY A 127 36.98 6.08 19.89
C GLY A 127 38.19 5.41 19.25
N PHE A 128 39.35 5.96 19.55
CA PHE A 128 40.68 5.62 19.07
C PHE A 128 41.19 4.30 19.70
N VAL A 129 42.26 3.75 19.12
CA VAL A 129 43.25 2.78 19.66
C VAL A 129 43.02 1.28 19.39
N GLY A 130 43.95 0.69 18.62
CA GLY A 130 44.49 -0.66 18.85
C GLY A 130 44.36 -1.63 17.67
N THR A 131 45.26 -1.64 16.67
CA THR A 131 46.37 -2.63 16.53
C THR A 131 46.09 -3.98 17.21
N VAL A 132 46.14 -5.14 16.55
CA VAL A 132 47.37 -5.82 16.08
C VAL A 132 47.02 -6.91 15.05
N ALA A 133 47.94 -7.08 14.09
CA ALA A 133 48.00 -8.09 13.04
C ALA A 133 48.13 -9.55 13.55
N LEU A 134 47.93 -10.52 12.66
CA LEU A 134 48.82 -11.65 12.32
C LEU A 134 47.95 -12.80 11.75
N LEU A 135 48.02 -13.10 10.45
CA LEU A 135 49.03 -13.88 9.71
C LEU A 135 48.88 -15.40 9.88
N SER A 136 48.96 -16.07 8.72
CA SER A 136 49.20 -17.51 8.47
C SER A 136 47.96 -18.37 8.30
N ALA A 137 47.92 -19.38 7.44
CA ALA A 137 48.70 -19.80 6.27
C ALA A 137 48.08 -21.14 5.84
N ALA A 138 47.98 -21.38 4.53
CA ALA A 138 48.22 -22.65 3.83
C ALA A 138 47.48 -23.97 4.17
N ALA A 139 47.45 -24.79 3.10
CA ALA A 139 47.17 -26.23 2.99
C ALA A 139 45.68 -26.62 2.87
N LEU A 140 45.17 -26.95 1.67
CA LEU A 140 45.36 -28.22 0.93
C LEU A 140 45.12 -29.43 1.82
N PHE A 141 43.92 -30.02 1.72
CA PHE A 141 43.68 -31.43 1.39
C PHE A 141 42.25 -31.58 0.88
#